data_AF-A0A2H0SL90-F1
#
_entry.id   AF-A0A2H0SL90-F1
#
_cell.length_a   1.000
_cell.length_b   1.000
_cell.length_c   1.000
_cell.angle_alpha   90.00
_cell.angle_beta   90.00
_cell.angle_gamma   90.00
#
_symmetry.space_group_name_H-M   'P 1'
#
loop_
_entity.id
_entity.type
_entity.pdbx_description
1 polymer ?
#
loop_
_entity_poly.entity_id
_entity_poly.type
_entity_poly.pdbx_seq_one_letter_code
_entity_poly.pdbx_strand_id
1 'polypeptide(L)'
;MNDQLPDPHQLVSIGRAAAILGVSVDTVRRWDKKGQIKSVRPDGRNRYFAIEELRRVQADKKLTITEAARELGLSDDTLRRWEDKGVVKPLRDQAGARQYAEKQIEQIKESTDWQLREREDYQDRQRRQEAFGPDAKPSIFDDPQILTQTLVDFTRGIHSLKRFRRGFYLAGSGLTITLMLLVVTLTVLFLMFPQQTAEFFGYRYLGGELSGVAGPASQGLFTTDGTAAPPTAFTPEPSLNGPNGRVLSSAHERPPLTPQQSQQLQAITEPVIANPLSDVLKPFSKLALVAVGQIDSQTAARIVTVRDDRQFFRFNADGSISPLARLNFSPSSQLR
;
A
#
# COMPACT_ATOMS: atom_id res chain seq x y z
N MET A 1 12.49 -43.32 -8.07
CA MET A 1 12.87 -41.90 -8.20
C MET A 1 14.35 -41.87 -8.48
N ASN A 2 14.78 -41.46 -9.67
CA ASN A 2 16.21 -41.33 -9.98
C ASN A 2 16.77 -40.13 -9.21
N ASP A 3 17.34 -40.36 -8.03
CA ASP A 3 18.18 -39.40 -7.30
C ASP A 3 19.59 -39.39 -7.89
N GLN A 4 19.70 -39.11 -9.20
CA GLN A 4 20.99 -38.72 -9.76
C GLN A 4 21.25 -37.29 -9.31
N LEU A 5 22.19 -37.13 -8.37
CA LEU A 5 22.69 -35.81 -8.01
C LEU A 5 23.16 -35.09 -9.28
N PRO A 6 22.84 -33.80 -9.45
CA PRO A 6 23.33 -33.01 -10.57
C PRO A 6 24.86 -33.03 -10.59
N ASP A 7 25.42 -33.11 -11.79
CA ASP A 7 26.85 -33.24 -12.04
C ASP A 7 27.63 -32.16 -11.25
N PRO A 8 28.61 -32.52 -10.38
CA PRO A 8 29.26 -31.58 -9.46
C PRO A 8 29.93 -30.37 -10.16
N HIS A 9 30.19 -30.47 -11.46
CA HIS A 9 30.79 -29.40 -12.25
C HIS A 9 29.85 -28.22 -12.56
N GLN A 10 28.55 -28.29 -12.25
CA GLN A 10 27.59 -27.20 -12.48
C GLN A 10 27.09 -26.52 -11.18
N LEU A 11 27.69 -26.85 -10.05
CA LEU A 11 27.34 -26.27 -8.76
C LEU A 11 28.11 -24.97 -8.51
N VAL A 12 27.39 -23.87 -8.25
CA VAL A 12 27.98 -22.56 -7.93
C VAL A 12 27.72 -22.17 -6.48
N SER A 13 28.69 -21.51 -5.85
CA SER A 13 28.55 -21.00 -4.49
C SER A 13 27.44 -19.94 -4.41
N ILE A 14 26.87 -19.73 -3.22
CA ILE A 14 25.80 -18.75 -3.02
C ILE A 14 26.16 -17.32 -3.47
N GLY A 15 27.43 -16.91 -3.32
CA GLY A 15 27.90 -15.60 -3.78
C GLY A 15 27.88 -15.49 -5.31
N ARG A 16 28.31 -16.56 -6.00
CA ARG A 16 28.28 -16.60 -7.46
C ARG A 16 26.84 -16.71 -7.99
N ALA A 17 25.98 -17.48 -7.31
CA ALA A 17 24.55 -17.56 -7.63
C ALA A 17 23.86 -16.20 -7.53
N ALA A 18 24.14 -15.44 -6.45
CA ALA A 18 23.62 -14.08 -6.26
C ALA A 18 24.06 -13.14 -7.39
N ALA A 19 25.33 -13.22 -7.80
CA ALA A 19 25.85 -12.45 -8.93
C ALA A 19 25.20 -12.83 -10.27
N ILE A 20 24.98 -14.12 -10.54
CA ILE A 20 24.31 -14.60 -11.76
C ILE A 20 22.87 -14.10 -11.83
N LEU A 21 22.16 -14.15 -10.70
CA LEU A 21 20.76 -13.72 -10.60
C LEU A 21 20.59 -12.19 -10.49
N GLY A 22 21.68 -11.44 -10.26
CA GLY A 22 21.62 -10.00 -10.03
C GLY A 22 20.90 -9.60 -8.74
N VAL A 23 20.92 -10.45 -7.70
CA VAL A 23 20.26 -10.19 -6.40
C VAL A 23 21.25 -10.29 -5.24
N SER A 24 20.84 -9.90 -4.03
CA SER A 24 21.68 -10.07 -2.84
C SER A 24 21.74 -11.52 -2.38
N VAL A 25 22.84 -11.90 -1.71
CA VAL A 25 23.02 -13.23 -1.11
C VAL A 25 21.88 -13.59 -0.16
N ASP A 26 21.38 -12.64 0.62
CA ASP A 26 20.26 -12.89 1.54
C ASP A 26 18.94 -13.16 0.82
N THR A 27 18.72 -12.57 -0.36
CA THR A 27 17.58 -12.92 -1.21
C THR A 27 17.67 -14.36 -1.68
N VAL A 28 18.84 -14.80 -2.14
CA VAL A 28 19.09 -16.21 -2.52
C VAL A 28 18.84 -17.15 -1.33
N ARG A 29 19.30 -16.78 -0.12
CA ARG A 29 19.01 -17.56 1.10
C ARG A 29 17.52 -17.65 1.42
N ARG A 30 16.77 -16.56 1.24
CA ARG A 30 15.33 -16.53 1.45
C ARG A 30 14.60 -17.41 0.43
N TRP A 31 15.05 -17.41 -0.83
CA TRP A 31 14.50 -18.26 -1.89
C TRP A 31 14.79 -19.74 -1.64
N ASP A 32 16.00 -20.08 -1.20
CA ASP A 32 16.39 -21.42 -0.73
C ASP A 32 15.48 -21.90 0.42
N LYS A 33 15.28 -21.06 1.44
CA LYS A 33 14.38 -21.36 2.56
C LYS A 33 12.92 -21.54 2.14
N LYS A 34 12.47 -20.84 1.10
CA LYS A 34 11.12 -20.97 0.52
C LYS A 34 11.00 -22.14 -0.45
N GLY A 35 12.09 -22.82 -0.79
CA GLY A 35 12.12 -23.90 -1.77
C GLY A 35 11.96 -23.43 -3.23
N GLN A 36 12.18 -22.15 -3.52
CA GLN A 36 12.14 -21.61 -4.89
C GLN A 36 13.40 -22.00 -5.69
N ILE A 37 14.51 -22.20 -4.99
CA ILE A 37 15.76 -22.78 -5.49
C ILE A 37 16.22 -23.81 -4.46
N LYS A 38 16.88 -24.89 -4.87
CA LYS A 38 17.38 -25.93 -3.97
C LYS A 38 18.89 -25.83 -3.83
N SER A 39 19.36 -25.68 -2.59
CA SER A 39 20.78 -25.80 -2.29
C SER A 39 21.19 -27.24 -1.98
N VAL A 40 22.38 -27.62 -2.45
CA VAL A 40 23.11 -28.81 -2.02
C VAL A 40 24.24 -28.37 -1.09
N ARG A 41 24.52 -29.18 -0.05
CA ARG A 41 25.61 -28.91 0.92
C ARG A 41 26.59 -30.09 0.97
N PRO A 42 27.55 -30.17 0.03
CA PRO A 42 28.54 -31.25 0.02
C PRO A 42 29.35 -31.30 1.33
N ASP A 43 29.77 -30.14 1.84
CA ASP A 43 30.60 -30.04 3.06
C ASP A 43 29.77 -29.78 4.34
N GLY A 44 28.44 -29.82 4.25
CA GLY A 44 27.52 -29.47 5.34
C GLY A 44 27.47 -27.98 5.74
N ARG A 45 28.49 -27.18 5.38
CA ARG A 45 28.58 -25.74 5.71
C ARG A 45 28.12 -24.83 4.57
N ASN A 46 28.67 -25.01 3.38
CA ASN A 46 28.45 -24.11 2.25
C ASN A 46 27.24 -24.56 1.41
N ARG A 47 26.47 -23.59 0.92
CA ARG A 47 25.35 -23.82 -0.01
C ARG A 47 25.83 -23.66 -1.44
N TYR A 48 25.55 -24.67 -2.25
CA TYR A 48 25.78 -24.66 -3.68
C TYR A 48 24.48 -24.84 -4.44
N PHE A 49 24.38 -24.21 -5.60
CA PHE A 49 23.18 -24.18 -6.44
C PHE A 49 23.53 -24.64 -7.85
N ALA A 50 22.66 -25.43 -8.48
CA ALA A 50 22.83 -25.82 -9.87
C ALA A 50 22.58 -24.63 -10.81
N ILE A 51 23.46 -24.39 -11.77
CA ILE A 51 23.35 -23.29 -12.74
C ILE A 51 22.02 -23.35 -13.51
N GLU A 52 21.55 -24.55 -13.85
CA GLU A 52 20.33 -24.81 -14.61
C GLU A 52 19.09 -24.36 -13.82
N GLU A 53 19.09 -24.58 -12.50
CA GLU A 53 18.02 -24.12 -11.62
C GLU A 53 18.02 -22.60 -11.50
N LEU A 54 19.21 -21.97 -11.40
CA LEU A 54 19.33 -20.52 -11.39
C LEU A 54 18.82 -19.89 -12.69
N ARG A 55 19.16 -20.49 -13.84
CA ARG A 55 18.66 -20.05 -15.16
C ARG A 55 17.15 -20.19 -15.28
N ARG A 56 16.56 -21.24 -14.70
CA ARG A 56 15.10 -21.42 -14.66
C ARG A 56 14.43 -20.29 -13.87
N VAL A 57 14.95 -19.98 -12.69
CA VAL A 57 14.39 -18.89 -11.85
C VAL A 57 14.60 -17.53 -12.49
N GLN A 58 15.73 -17.31 -13.16
CA GLN A 58 15.96 -16.10 -13.95
C GLN A 58 14.94 -15.96 -15.08
N ALA A 59 14.64 -17.05 -15.80
CA ALA A 59 13.63 -17.05 -16.87
C ALA A 59 12.22 -16.71 -16.36
N ASP A 60 11.91 -17.03 -15.10
CA ASP A 60 10.62 -16.74 -14.46
C ASP A 60 10.58 -15.36 -13.78
N LYS A 61 11.63 -14.55 -13.92
CA LYS A 61 11.67 -13.21 -13.33
C LYS A 61 10.62 -12.31 -13.98
N LYS A 62 9.79 -11.73 -13.12
CA LYS A 62 8.72 -10.80 -13.48
C LYS A 62 9.11 -9.41 -13.01
N LEU A 63 9.03 -8.45 -13.91
CA LEU A 63 9.37 -7.05 -13.70
C LEU A 63 8.10 -6.24 -13.48
N THR A 64 8.13 -5.30 -12.55
CA THR A 64 7.09 -4.27 -12.44
C THR A 64 7.12 -3.32 -13.64
N ILE A 65 6.05 -2.54 -13.84
CA ILE A 65 5.98 -1.56 -14.94
C ILE A 65 7.15 -0.57 -14.92
N THR A 66 7.52 -0.08 -13.75
CA THR A 66 8.60 0.89 -13.58
C THR A 66 9.97 0.26 -13.83
N GLU A 67 10.17 -1.01 -13.45
CA GLU A 67 11.41 -1.74 -13.75
C GLU A 67 11.53 -2.03 -15.24
N ALA A 68 10.47 -2.52 -15.88
CA ALA A 68 10.44 -2.77 -17.31
C ALA A 68 10.65 -1.48 -18.13
N ALA A 69 10.02 -0.37 -17.72
CA ALA A 69 10.19 0.92 -18.38
C ALA A 69 11.64 1.43 -18.24
N ARG A 70 12.23 1.29 -17.05
CA ARG A 70 13.64 1.64 -16.81
C ARG A 70 14.60 0.81 -17.66
N GLU A 71 14.33 -0.49 -17.81
CA GLU A 71 15.17 -1.39 -18.59
C GLU A 71 15.14 -1.10 -20.09
N LEU A 72 13.99 -0.60 -20.59
CA LEU A 72 13.82 -0.12 -21.95
C LEU A 72 14.25 1.35 -22.13
N GLY A 73 14.59 2.08 -21.07
CA GLY A 73 14.88 3.52 -21.14
C GLY A 73 13.65 4.40 -21.44
N LEU A 74 12.45 3.91 -21.14
CA LEU A 74 11.17 4.58 -21.40
C LEU A 74 10.56 5.16 -20.12
N SER A 75 9.58 6.05 -20.28
CA SER A 75 8.68 6.43 -19.17
C SER A 75 7.60 5.36 -18.96
N ASP A 76 7.12 5.24 -17.72
CA ASP A 76 6.04 4.33 -17.36
C ASP A 76 4.79 4.53 -18.24
N ASP A 77 4.44 5.78 -18.57
CA ASP A 77 3.31 6.11 -19.45
C ASP A 77 3.50 5.59 -20.88
N THR A 78 4.73 5.62 -21.41
CA THR A 78 5.01 5.07 -22.74
C THR A 78 4.82 3.56 -22.76
N LEU A 79 5.25 2.86 -21.72
CA LEU A 79 5.06 1.41 -21.61
C LEU A 79 3.57 1.05 -21.48
N ARG A 80 2.76 1.86 -20.78
CA ARG A 80 1.29 1.69 -20.74
C ARG A 80 0.66 1.85 -22.12
N ARG A 81 1.07 2.86 -22.89
CA ARG A 81 0.58 3.04 -24.26
C ARG A 81 0.96 1.87 -25.17
N TRP A 82 2.11 1.24 -24.94
CA TRP A 82 2.52 0.05 -25.68
C TRP A 82 1.70 -1.18 -25.29
N GLU A 83 1.32 -1.31 -24.02
CA GLU A 83 0.33 -2.28 -23.57
C GLU A 83 -1.03 -2.06 -24.25
N ASP A 84 -1.54 -0.82 -24.30
CA ASP A 84 -2.82 -0.49 -24.95
C ASP A 84 -2.78 -0.82 -26.46
N LYS A 85 -1.63 -0.65 -27.10
CA LYS A 85 -1.38 -1.00 -28.50
C LYS A 85 -1.12 -2.50 -28.72
N GLY A 86 -1.05 -3.30 -27.66
CA GLY A 86 -0.77 -4.73 -27.73
C GLY A 86 0.67 -5.12 -28.08
N VAL A 87 1.61 -4.15 -28.05
CA VAL A 87 3.05 -4.39 -28.27
C VAL A 87 3.63 -5.20 -27.13
N VAL A 88 3.18 -4.92 -25.90
CA VAL A 88 3.56 -5.65 -24.69
C VAL A 88 2.32 -6.22 -24.04
N LYS A 89 2.39 -7.47 -23.56
CA LYS A 89 1.28 -8.12 -22.85
C LYS A 89 1.63 -8.27 -21.38
N PRO A 90 0.99 -7.51 -20.46
CA PRO A 90 1.24 -7.67 -19.04
C PRO A 90 0.63 -8.97 -18.52
N LEU A 91 1.35 -9.61 -17.62
CA LEU A 91 0.80 -10.60 -16.70
C LEU A 91 0.23 -9.85 -15.50
N ARG A 92 -0.90 -10.31 -14.96
CA ARG A 92 -1.43 -9.78 -13.69
C ARG A 92 -1.15 -10.76 -12.58
N ASP A 93 -0.71 -10.25 -11.44
CA ASP A 93 -0.59 -11.06 -10.22
C ASP A 93 -1.94 -11.19 -9.49
N GLN A 94 -1.95 -11.88 -8.35
CA GLN A 94 -3.14 -12.07 -7.54
C GLN A 94 -3.71 -10.76 -6.98
N ALA A 95 -2.88 -9.71 -6.86
CA ALA A 95 -3.29 -8.37 -6.43
C ALA A 95 -3.75 -7.49 -7.62
N GLY A 96 -3.69 -8.01 -8.85
CA GLY A 96 -4.02 -7.28 -10.07
C GLY A 96 -2.93 -6.32 -10.56
N ALA A 97 -1.73 -6.34 -9.97
CA ALA A 97 -0.62 -5.51 -10.41
C ALA A 97 -0.03 -6.04 -11.73
N ARG A 98 0.44 -5.11 -12.57
CA ARG A 98 1.06 -5.42 -13.87
C ARG A 98 2.48 -5.91 -13.67
N GLN A 99 2.76 -7.06 -14.27
CA GLN A 99 4.06 -7.70 -14.27
C GLN A 99 4.43 -8.09 -15.70
N TYR A 100 5.67 -7.85 -16.09
CA TYR A 100 6.18 -8.15 -17.42
C TYR A 100 7.22 -9.25 -17.31
N ALA A 101 7.19 -10.23 -18.20
CA ALA A 101 8.23 -11.25 -18.23
C ALA A 101 9.54 -10.60 -18.70
N GLU A 102 10.65 -10.81 -17.99
CA GLU A 102 11.96 -10.23 -18.34
C GLU A 102 12.33 -10.60 -19.80
N LYS A 103 12.10 -11.85 -20.20
CA LYS A 103 12.30 -12.31 -21.59
C LYS A 103 11.52 -11.52 -22.62
N GLN A 104 10.30 -11.09 -22.31
CA GLN A 104 9.50 -10.29 -23.24
C GLN A 104 10.12 -8.91 -23.44
N ILE A 105 10.61 -8.31 -22.35
CA ILE A 105 11.30 -7.01 -22.39
C ILE A 105 12.62 -7.12 -23.16
N GLU A 106 13.37 -8.19 -22.95
CA GLU A 106 14.61 -8.49 -23.68
C GLU A 106 14.35 -8.70 -25.18
N GLN A 107 13.34 -9.49 -25.55
CA GLN A 107 12.91 -9.67 -26.95
C GLN A 107 12.54 -8.36 -27.63
N ILE A 108 11.86 -7.46 -26.93
CA ILE A 108 11.51 -6.13 -27.45
C ILE A 108 12.79 -5.31 -27.69
N LYS A 109 13.74 -5.35 -26.76
CA LYS A 109 15.02 -4.65 -26.86
C LYS A 109 15.91 -5.19 -27.99
N GLU A 110 15.81 -6.49 -28.28
CA GLU A 110 16.52 -7.12 -29.39
C GLU A 110 15.81 -6.94 -30.74
N SER A 111 14.49 -6.68 -30.74
CA SER A 111 13.75 -6.46 -31.98
C SER A 111 14.30 -5.26 -32.75
N THR A 112 14.58 -5.46 -34.04
CA THR A 112 15.14 -4.41 -34.93
C THR A 112 14.22 -3.20 -35.03
N ASP A 113 12.91 -3.41 -34.93
CA ASP A 113 11.89 -2.35 -34.96
C ASP A 113 12.02 -1.36 -33.80
N TRP A 114 12.42 -1.84 -32.61
CA TRP A 114 12.69 -0.96 -31.47
C TRP A 114 13.86 -0.02 -31.76
N GLN A 115 14.95 -0.57 -32.29
CA GLN A 115 16.16 0.20 -32.59
C GLN A 115 15.92 1.24 -33.70
N LEU A 116 15.07 0.89 -34.68
CA LEU A 116 14.65 1.80 -35.75
C LEU A 116 13.79 2.95 -35.19
N ARG A 117 12.79 2.64 -34.36
CA ARG A 117 11.91 3.67 -33.77
C ARG A 117 12.65 4.62 -32.84
N GLU A 118 13.60 4.12 -32.04
CA GLU A 118 14.37 5.01 -31.17
C GLU A 118 15.30 5.94 -31.96
N ARG A 119 15.87 5.46 -33.08
CA ARG A 119 16.61 6.30 -34.02
C ARG A 119 15.70 7.33 -34.69
N GLU A 120 14.51 6.95 -35.11
CA GLU A 120 13.54 7.87 -35.72
C GLU A 120 13.07 8.95 -34.74
N ASP A 121 12.72 8.59 -33.49
CA ASP A 121 12.34 9.55 -32.45
C ASP A 121 13.50 10.47 -32.06
N TYR A 122 14.73 9.95 -32.05
CA TYR A 122 15.93 10.77 -31.84
C TYR A 122 16.13 11.77 -32.99
N GLN A 123 16.01 11.29 -34.24
CA GLN A 123 16.10 12.14 -35.43
C GLN A 123 14.93 13.14 -35.54
N ASP A 124 13.71 12.80 -35.09
CA ASP A 124 12.59 13.74 -35.05
C ASP A 124 12.81 14.80 -33.97
N ARG A 125 13.32 14.43 -32.79
CA ARG A 125 13.71 15.41 -31.75
C ARG A 125 14.82 16.33 -32.24
N GLN A 126 15.84 15.79 -32.89
CA GLN A 126 16.90 16.60 -33.51
C GLN A 126 16.35 17.48 -34.63
N ARG A 127 15.55 16.94 -35.55
CA ARG A 127 14.90 17.73 -36.61
C ARG A 127 14.00 18.82 -36.06
N ARG A 128 13.28 18.58 -34.96
CA ARG A 128 12.52 19.63 -34.26
C ARG A 128 13.49 20.67 -33.72
N GLN A 129 14.54 20.29 -33.00
CA GLN A 129 15.54 21.21 -32.48
C GLN A 129 16.24 22.02 -33.60
N GLU A 130 16.55 21.40 -34.74
CA GLU A 130 17.17 22.05 -35.90
C GLU A 130 16.18 22.90 -36.71
N ALA A 131 14.91 22.48 -36.80
CA ALA A 131 13.82 23.29 -37.32
C ALA A 131 13.53 24.50 -36.41
N PHE A 132 13.87 24.39 -35.12
CA PHE A 132 14.01 25.51 -34.19
C PHE A 132 15.43 26.11 -34.25
N GLY A 133 15.99 26.28 -35.45
CA GLY A 133 17.30 26.92 -35.69
C GLY A 133 17.38 28.34 -35.11
N PRO A 134 18.52 29.05 -35.26
CA PRO A 134 18.75 30.37 -34.65
C PRO A 134 17.73 31.46 -35.07
N ASP A 135 16.97 31.23 -36.15
CA ASP A 135 15.88 32.10 -36.61
C ASP A 135 14.49 31.66 -36.12
N ALA A 136 14.41 30.65 -35.25
CA ALA A 136 13.18 30.29 -34.57
C ALA A 136 12.66 31.54 -33.85
N LYS A 137 11.41 31.92 -34.17
CA LYS A 137 10.75 33.05 -33.50
C LYS A 137 11.01 32.92 -32.00
N PRO A 138 11.53 33.97 -31.35
CA PRO A 138 11.86 33.93 -29.93
C PRO A 138 10.68 33.30 -29.20
N SER A 139 10.99 32.33 -28.35
CA SER A 139 9.97 31.63 -27.59
C SER A 139 9.11 32.69 -26.90
N ILE A 140 7.83 32.40 -26.66
CA ILE A 140 6.95 33.31 -25.91
C ILE A 140 7.57 33.67 -24.54
N PHE A 141 8.55 32.89 -24.07
CA PHE A 141 9.32 33.12 -22.85
C PHE A 141 10.58 33.99 -23.03
N ASP A 142 10.92 34.40 -24.25
CA ASP A 142 12.09 35.25 -24.53
C ASP A 142 11.72 36.74 -24.57
N ASP A 143 10.42 37.08 -24.59
CA ASP A 143 9.95 38.45 -24.41
C ASP A 143 9.87 38.80 -22.91
N PRO A 144 10.73 39.71 -22.42
CA PRO A 144 10.73 40.10 -21.01
C PRO A 144 9.40 40.72 -20.57
N GLN A 145 8.59 41.28 -21.48
CA GLN A 145 7.27 41.81 -21.16
C GLN A 145 6.27 40.69 -20.86
N ILE A 146 6.29 39.60 -21.63
CA ILE A 146 5.41 38.44 -21.38
C ILE A 146 5.81 37.75 -20.08
N LEU A 147 7.12 37.63 -19.82
CA LEU A 147 7.63 37.01 -18.59
C LEU A 147 7.26 37.85 -17.35
N THR A 148 7.36 39.18 -17.43
CA THR A 148 6.92 40.06 -16.34
C THR A 148 5.41 40.02 -16.14
N GLN A 149 4.61 40.00 -17.20
CA GLN A 149 3.15 39.92 -17.09
C GLN A 149 2.69 38.59 -16.47
N THR A 150 3.28 37.47 -16.90
CA THR A 150 2.98 36.16 -16.31
C THR A 150 3.39 36.11 -14.84
N LEU A 151 4.56 36.65 -14.46
CA LEU A 151 4.97 36.74 -13.05
C LEU A 151 4.03 37.62 -12.22
N VAL A 152 3.56 38.74 -12.77
CA VAL A 152 2.57 39.61 -12.11
C VAL A 152 1.24 38.88 -11.90
N ASP A 153 0.79 38.11 -12.88
CA ASP A 153 -0.45 37.33 -12.76
C ASP A 153 -0.30 36.16 -11.77
N PHE A 154 0.85 35.48 -11.77
CA PHE A 154 1.18 34.46 -10.76
C PHE A 154 1.22 35.05 -9.35
N THR A 155 1.83 36.21 -9.16
CA THR A 155 1.90 36.87 -7.84
C THR A 155 0.52 37.33 -7.35
N ARG A 156 -0.35 37.83 -8.22
CA ARG A 156 -1.76 38.09 -7.89
C ARG A 156 -2.50 36.83 -7.43
N GLY A 157 -2.26 35.70 -8.11
CA GLY A 157 -2.80 34.39 -7.72
C GLY A 157 -2.33 33.93 -6.34
N ILE A 158 -1.08 34.17 -5.97
CA ILE A 158 -0.54 33.81 -4.65
C ILE A 158 -1.24 34.64 -3.55
N HIS A 159 -1.51 35.93 -3.78
CA HIS A 159 -2.21 36.77 -2.82
C HIS A 159 -3.69 36.37 -2.62
N SER A 160 -4.39 35.95 -3.68
CA SER A 160 -5.76 35.43 -3.54
C SER A 160 -5.79 34.13 -2.74
N LEU A 161 -4.80 33.25 -2.94
CA LEU A 161 -4.68 32.00 -2.20
C LEU A 161 -4.41 32.23 -0.69
N LYS A 162 -3.58 33.21 -0.33
CA LYS A 162 -3.36 33.60 1.07
C LYS A 162 -4.63 34.14 1.73
N ARG A 163 -5.44 34.94 1.01
CA ARG A 163 -6.73 35.43 1.50
C ARG A 163 -7.75 34.30 1.66
N PHE A 164 -7.85 33.43 0.65
CA PHE A 164 -8.70 32.24 0.70
C PHE A 164 -8.35 31.35 1.90
N ARG A 165 -7.06 31.07 2.12
CA ARG A 165 -6.60 30.26 3.25
C ARG A 165 -7.00 30.87 4.59
N ARG A 166 -6.85 32.19 4.77
CA ARG A 166 -7.29 32.87 6.00
C ARG A 166 -8.81 32.78 6.19
N GLY A 167 -9.59 33.01 5.13
CA GLY A 167 -11.05 32.87 5.16
C GLY A 167 -11.49 31.45 5.50
N PHE A 168 -10.85 30.45 4.90
CA PHE A 168 -11.12 29.04 5.17
C PHE A 168 -10.84 28.66 6.63
N TYR A 169 -9.71 29.10 7.19
CA TYR A 169 -9.41 28.85 8.61
C TYR A 169 -10.38 29.58 9.56
N LEU A 170 -10.77 30.82 9.24
CA LEU A 170 -11.76 31.55 10.04
C LEU A 170 -13.13 30.85 10.03
N ALA A 171 -13.57 30.41 8.85
CA ALA A 171 -14.83 29.67 8.71
C ALA A 171 -14.76 28.32 9.43
N GLY A 172 -13.64 27.59 9.28
CA GLY A 172 -13.41 26.32 9.96
C GLY A 172 -13.39 26.46 11.48
N SER A 173 -12.72 27.49 12.02
CA SER A 173 -12.69 27.73 13.47
C SER A 173 -14.05 28.18 14.02
N GLY A 174 -14.82 28.95 13.25
CA GLY A 174 -16.20 29.28 13.61
C GLY A 174 -17.07 28.02 13.72
N LEU A 175 -16.96 27.10 12.77
CA LEU A 175 -17.74 25.86 12.77
C LEU A 175 -17.36 24.93 13.94
N THR A 176 -16.07 24.81 14.26
CA THR A 176 -15.63 23.98 15.40
C THR A 176 -16.08 24.55 16.74
N ILE A 177 -16.01 25.87 16.94
CA ILE A 177 -16.52 26.53 18.16
C ILE A 177 -18.04 26.32 18.29
N THR A 178 -18.78 26.47 17.19
CA THR A 178 -20.24 26.27 17.18
C THR A 178 -20.61 24.83 17.54
N LEU A 179 -19.91 23.84 16.97
CA LEU A 179 -20.12 22.42 17.30
C LEU A 179 -19.77 22.12 18.77
N MET A 180 -18.68 22.68 19.27
CA MET A 180 -18.27 22.52 20.68
C MET A 180 -19.34 23.08 21.64
N LEU A 181 -19.85 24.28 21.37
CA LEU A 181 -20.92 24.89 22.16
C LEU A 181 -22.20 24.04 22.12
N LEU A 182 -22.54 23.47 20.96
CA LEU A 182 -23.69 22.58 20.82
C LEU A 182 -23.53 21.31 21.68
N VAL A 183 -22.35 20.66 21.64
CA VAL A 183 -22.08 19.47 22.47
C VAL A 183 -22.15 19.80 23.96
N VAL A 184 -21.56 20.92 24.39
CA VAL A 184 -21.63 21.37 25.79
C VAL A 184 -23.08 21.64 26.21
N THR A 185 -23.85 22.34 25.38
CA THR A 185 -25.27 22.64 25.64
C THR A 185 -26.10 21.36 25.77
N LEU A 186 -25.90 20.39 24.87
CA LEU A 186 -26.58 19.09 24.87
C LEU A 186 -26.18 18.26 26.10
N THR A 187 -24.92 18.34 26.52
CA THR A 187 -24.43 17.70 27.76
C THR A 187 -25.10 18.30 29.00
N VAL A 188 -25.21 19.63 29.09
CA VAL A 188 -25.90 20.31 30.20
C VAL A 188 -27.39 19.96 30.23
N LEU A 189 -28.06 19.94 29.08
CA LEU A 189 -29.46 19.50 28.94
C LEU A 189 -29.66 18.06 29.42
N PHE A 190 -28.77 17.15 29.03
CA PHE A 190 -28.84 15.75 29.46
C PHE A 190 -28.64 15.61 30.97
N LEU A 191 -27.78 16.41 31.58
CA LEU A 191 -27.57 16.42 33.04
C LEU A 191 -28.75 17.02 33.80
N MET A 192 -29.37 18.09 33.29
CA MET A 192 -30.50 18.75 33.97
C MET A 192 -31.84 18.02 33.75
N PHE A 193 -32.05 17.44 32.57
CA PHE A 193 -33.32 16.86 32.14
C PHE A 193 -33.10 15.53 31.41
N PRO A 194 -32.58 14.48 32.10
CA PRO A 194 -32.20 13.24 31.44
C PRO A 194 -33.37 12.54 30.76
N GLN A 195 -34.58 12.56 31.35
CA GLN A 195 -35.76 11.90 30.77
C GLN A 195 -36.27 12.60 29.50
N GLN A 196 -36.47 13.93 29.55
CA GLN A 196 -36.95 14.70 28.39
C GLN A 196 -35.93 14.69 27.25
N THR A 197 -34.64 14.80 27.59
CA THR A 197 -33.57 14.76 26.59
C THR A 197 -33.47 13.38 25.95
N ALA A 198 -33.57 12.30 26.74
CA ALA A 198 -33.60 10.93 26.22
C ALA A 198 -34.81 10.70 25.29
N GLU A 199 -36.00 11.16 25.68
CA GLU A 199 -37.21 11.05 24.87
C GLU A 199 -37.11 11.83 23.56
N PHE A 200 -36.52 13.03 23.57
CA PHE A 200 -36.25 13.82 22.35
C PHE A 200 -35.36 13.06 21.34
N PHE A 201 -34.39 12.30 21.83
CA PHE A 201 -33.54 11.44 21.00
C PHE A 201 -34.17 10.07 20.68
N GLY A 202 -35.43 9.83 21.07
CA GLY A 202 -36.14 8.59 20.82
C GLY A 202 -35.74 7.43 21.72
N TYR A 203 -34.96 7.67 22.78
CA TYR A 203 -34.67 6.66 23.79
C TYR A 203 -35.89 6.49 24.69
N ARG A 204 -36.55 5.34 24.58
CA ARG A 204 -37.61 4.95 25.53
C ARG A 204 -36.98 4.24 26.71
N TYR A 205 -37.32 4.68 27.91
CA TYR A 205 -36.97 3.96 29.12
C TYR A 205 -37.69 2.61 29.08
N LEU A 206 -36.95 1.52 28.89
CA LEU A 206 -37.43 0.17 29.16
C LEU A 206 -37.46 0.04 30.69
N GLY A 207 -38.47 0.67 31.30
CA GLY A 207 -38.74 0.57 32.73
C GLY A 207 -38.85 -0.91 33.08
N GLY A 208 -37.89 -1.38 33.86
CA GLY A 208 -37.82 -2.77 34.27
C GLY A 208 -39.05 -3.16 35.09
N GLU A 209 -39.94 -3.93 34.46
CA GLU A 209 -40.81 -4.92 35.13
C GLU A 209 -39.98 -6.11 35.69
N LEU A 210 -38.75 -5.87 36.16
CA LEU A 210 -37.91 -6.90 36.77
C LEU A 210 -38.28 -7.18 38.24
N SER A 211 -39.30 -6.51 38.78
CA SER A 211 -39.82 -6.76 40.13
C SER A 211 -40.82 -7.93 40.21
N GLY A 212 -41.05 -8.68 39.12
CA GLY A 212 -42.15 -9.65 38.99
C GLY A 212 -41.80 -11.14 39.02
N VAL A 213 -40.53 -11.56 39.03
CA VAL A 213 -40.17 -12.99 39.12
C VAL A 213 -39.87 -13.37 40.59
N ALA A 214 -40.85 -13.14 41.46
CA ALA A 214 -40.94 -13.89 42.70
C ALA A 214 -41.53 -15.26 42.33
N GLY A 215 -40.67 -16.27 42.24
CA GLY A 215 -41.11 -17.65 42.03
C GLY A 215 -42.11 -18.07 43.10
N PRO A 216 -43.15 -18.85 42.76
CA PRO A 216 -44.11 -19.35 43.75
C PRO A 216 -43.38 -20.25 44.73
N ALA A 217 -43.48 -19.88 46.01
CA ALA A 217 -43.12 -20.72 47.14
C ALA A 217 -43.86 -22.07 47.04
N SER A 218 -43.11 -23.12 46.74
CA SER A 218 -43.58 -24.50 46.91
C SER A 218 -43.73 -24.78 48.40
N GLN A 219 -44.95 -24.65 48.90
CA GLN A 219 -45.38 -25.19 50.19
C GLN A 219 -45.40 -26.72 50.11
N GLY A 220 -44.26 -27.34 50.44
CA GLY A 220 -44.14 -28.77 50.65
C GLY A 220 -44.30 -29.12 52.13
N LEU A 221 -45.48 -29.61 52.47
CA LEU A 221 -45.91 -30.22 53.71
C LEU A 221 -44.99 -31.40 54.12
N PHE A 222 -44.29 -31.32 55.27
CA PHE A 222 -43.77 -32.50 55.97
C PHE A 222 -43.71 -32.24 57.48
N THR A 223 -44.48 -33.01 58.23
CA THR A 223 -44.44 -33.12 59.69
C THR A 223 -44.01 -34.53 60.08
N THR A 224 -43.19 -34.59 61.15
CA THR A 224 -42.90 -35.73 62.07
C THR A 224 -42.18 -36.94 61.46
N ASP A 225 -41.17 -37.57 62.05
CA ASP A 225 -40.76 -37.67 63.46
C ASP A 225 -39.29 -38.13 63.54
N GLY A 226 -38.70 -38.04 64.74
CA GLY A 226 -37.25 -38.16 64.99
C GLY A 226 -36.62 -39.54 64.81
N THR A 227 -35.27 -39.58 64.85
CA THR A 227 -34.44 -40.43 65.74
C THR A 227 -32.94 -40.35 65.36
N ALA A 228 -32.13 -39.90 66.33
CA ALA A 228 -30.73 -40.22 66.66
C ALA A 228 -29.56 -40.22 65.63
N ALA A 229 -28.57 -39.38 65.99
CA ALA A 229 -27.11 -39.60 66.06
C ALA A 229 -26.18 -39.38 64.83
N PRO A 230 -24.92 -38.93 65.05
CA PRO A 230 -23.95 -38.44 64.04
C PRO A 230 -22.83 -39.49 63.77
N PRO A 231 -21.63 -39.22 63.19
CA PRO A 231 -21.08 -38.13 62.35
C PRO A 231 -20.43 -38.69 61.03
N THR A 232 -19.50 -37.95 60.41
CA THR A 232 -18.47 -38.36 59.40
C THR A 232 -18.95 -38.66 57.97
N ALA A 233 -18.27 -38.34 56.87
CA ALA A 233 -16.97 -37.70 56.61
C ALA A 233 -16.94 -37.20 55.15
N PHE A 234 -16.05 -36.24 54.91
CA PHE A 234 -15.54 -35.82 53.60
C PHE A 234 -15.22 -36.99 52.66
N THR A 235 -15.57 -36.89 51.37
CA THR A 235 -14.67 -37.27 50.26
C THR A 235 -15.12 -36.59 48.95
N PRO A 236 -14.18 -36.17 48.07
CA PRO A 236 -14.45 -35.30 46.93
C PRO A 236 -14.69 -36.07 45.62
N GLU A 237 -15.17 -35.33 44.61
CA GLU A 237 -15.38 -35.72 43.21
C GLU A 237 -14.25 -36.58 42.60
N PRO A 238 -14.58 -37.56 41.73
CA PRO A 238 -13.63 -38.09 40.77
C PRO A 238 -13.74 -37.40 39.41
N SER A 239 -12.60 -36.88 38.98
CA SER A 239 -12.30 -36.55 37.58
C SER A 239 -12.49 -37.77 36.67
N LEU A 240 -13.21 -37.61 35.57
CA LEU A 240 -13.25 -38.59 34.48
C LEU A 240 -12.37 -38.11 33.32
N ASN A 241 -11.10 -38.52 33.39
CA ASN A 241 -10.26 -38.73 32.21
C ASN A 241 -10.48 -40.18 31.76
N GLY A 242 -10.88 -40.36 30.50
CA GLY A 242 -11.07 -41.67 29.89
C GLY A 242 -10.75 -41.59 28.39
N PRO A 243 -9.70 -42.28 27.91
CA PRO A 243 -9.28 -42.28 26.53
C PRO A 243 -10.10 -43.32 25.76
N ASN A 244 -10.65 -42.96 24.60
CA ASN A 244 -10.73 -43.86 23.44
C ASN A 244 -11.38 -43.14 22.25
N GLY A 245 -10.77 -43.35 21.09
CA GLY A 245 -11.11 -42.69 19.85
C GLY A 245 -12.51 -43.01 19.34
N ARG A 246 -13.11 -42.00 18.71
CA ARG A 246 -13.94 -42.22 17.52
C ARG A 246 -13.93 -40.95 16.67
N VAL A 247 -13.23 -41.05 15.55
CA VAL A 247 -13.27 -40.09 14.45
C VAL A 247 -14.65 -40.20 13.81
N LEU A 248 -15.48 -39.17 13.96
CA LEU A 248 -16.62 -38.92 13.10
C LEU A 248 -16.37 -37.60 12.37
N SER A 249 -15.76 -37.72 11.20
CA SER A 249 -15.68 -36.66 10.20
C SER A 249 -17.06 -36.55 9.55
N SER A 250 -17.91 -35.65 10.06
CA SER A 250 -19.12 -35.24 9.35
C SER A 250 -18.71 -34.19 8.31
N ALA A 251 -18.41 -34.67 7.11
CA ALA A 251 -18.36 -33.85 5.90
C ALA A 251 -19.79 -33.33 5.64
N HIS A 252 -20.07 -32.12 6.10
CA HIS A 252 -21.28 -31.39 5.74
C HIS A 252 -21.04 -30.80 4.35
N GLU A 253 -21.44 -31.54 3.30
CA GLU A 253 -21.50 -31.03 1.94
C GLU A 253 -22.40 -29.79 1.93
N ARG A 254 -21.81 -28.63 1.67
CA ARG A 254 -22.58 -27.41 1.41
C ARG A 254 -23.30 -27.61 0.06
N PRO A 255 -24.61 -27.34 -0.01
CA PRO A 255 -25.33 -27.41 -1.27
C PRO A 255 -24.73 -26.42 -2.29
N PRO A 256 -24.73 -26.77 -3.59
CA PRO A 256 -24.27 -25.85 -4.63
C PRO A 256 -25.13 -24.57 -4.61
N LEU A 257 -24.45 -23.43 -4.53
CA LEU A 257 -25.08 -22.11 -4.62
C LEU A 257 -25.89 -22.03 -5.91
N THR A 258 -27.16 -21.64 -5.78
CA THR A 258 -28.04 -21.43 -6.93
C THR A 258 -27.55 -20.22 -7.75
N PRO A 259 -27.77 -20.20 -9.09
CA PRO A 259 -27.34 -19.09 -9.95
C PRO A 259 -27.82 -17.69 -9.48
N GLN A 260 -28.91 -17.62 -8.73
CA GLN A 260 -29.41 -16.39 -8.11
C GLN A 260 -28.59 -15.91 -6.90
N GLN A 261 -28.03 -16.81 -6.10
CA GLN A 261 -27.16 -16.42 -4.96
C GLN A 261 -25.79 -15.91 -5.44
N SER A 262 -25.30 -16.41 -6.56
CA SER A 262 -24.08 -15.92 -7.23
C SER A 262 -24.24 -14.47 -7.72
N GLN A 263 -25.45 -14.08 -8.15
CA GLN A 263 -25.75 -12.72 -8.61
C GLN A 263 -25.91 -11.72 -7.45
N GLN A 264 -26.39 -12.15 -6.28
CA GLN A 264 -26.48 -11.28 -5.10
C GLN A 264 -25.12 -11.01 -4.43
N LEU A 265 -24.16 -11.94 -4.51
CA LEU A 265 -22.80 -11.73 -3.97
C LEU A 265 -21.92 -10.80 -4.83
N GLN A 266 -22.24 -10.60 -6.12
CA GLN A 266 -21.55 -9.62 -6.97
C GLN A 266 -22.03 -8.17 -6.74
N ALA A 267 -23.15 -7.98 -6.04
CA ALA A 267 -23.69 -6.65 -5.73
C ALA A 267 -23.09 -5.99 -4.49
N ILE A 268 -22.19 -6.68 -3.77
CA ILE A 268 -21.43 -6.14 -2.63
C ILE A 268 -19.95 -6.07 -3.03
N THR A 269 -19.67 -5.36 -4.12
CA THR A 269 -18.31 -4.86 -4.37
C THR A 269 -18.31 -3.41 -3.92
N GLU A 270 -17.69 -3.14 -2.77
CA GLU A 270 -17.55 -1.78 -2.26
C GLU A 270 -16.87 -0.89 -3.31
N PRO A 271 -17.40 0.33 -3.57
CA PRO A 271 -16.69 1.27 -4.41
C PRO A 271 -15.39 1.65 -3.69
N VAL A 272 -14.25 1.35 -4.30
CA VAL A 272 -12.99 2.00 -3.94
C VAL A 272 -13.21 3.49 -4.14
N ILE A 273 -13.45 4.22 -3.05
CA ILE A 273 -13.59 5.67 -3.04
C ILE A 273 -12.21 6.21 -3.39
N ALA A 274 -11.96 6.41 -4.69
CA ALA A 274 -10.85 7.22 -5.16
C ALA A 274 -11.00 8.56 -4.48
N ASN A 275 -10.10 8.89 -3.56
CA ASN A 275 -10.19 10.09 -2.75
C ASN A 275 -9.99 11.30 -3.67
N PRO A 276 -11.07 11.97 -4.14
CA PRO A 276 -10.97 12.93 -5.24
C PRO A 276 -10.17 14.16 -4.81
N LEU A 277 -9.99 14.33 -3.50
CA LEU A 277 -9.19 15.37 -2.89
C LEU A 277 -7.71 15.29 -3.26
N SER A 278 -7.12 14.09 -3.41
CA SER A 278 -5.68 13.98 -3.67
C SER A 278 -5.29 14.45 -5.07
N ASP A 279 -6.16 14.24 -6.07
CA ASP A 279 -5.91 14.68 -7.44
C ASP A 279 -6.16 16.18 -7.62
N VAL A 280 -7.12 16.74 -6.88
CA VAL A 280 -7.39 18.18 -6.84
C VAL A 280 -6.26 18.95 -6.14
N LEU A 281 -5.54 18.33 -5.19
CA LEU A 281 -4.47 18.99 -4.42
C LEU A 281 -3.06 18.86 -5.01
N LYS A 282 -2.84 17.99 -6.02
CA LYS A 282 -1.55 17.85 -6.73
C LYS A 282 -0.98 19.15 -7.31
N PRO A 283 -1.76 20.05 -7.95
CA PRO A 283 -1.22 21.33 -8.41
C PRO A 283 -0.87 22.27 -7.24
N PHE A 284 -1.60 22.20 -6.13
CA PHE A 284 -1.36 23.03 -4.94
C PHE A 284 -0.09 22.63 -4.18
N SER A 285 0.30 21.36 -4.17
CA SER A 285 1.56 20.93 -3.51
C SER A 285 2.79 21.46 -4.24
N LYS A 286 2.79 21.45 -5.58
CA LYS A 286 3.85 22.05 -6.40
C LYS A 286 3.94 23.57 -6.19
N LEU A 287 2.80 24.26 -6.17
CA LEU A 287 2.72 25.71 -5.96
C LEU A 287 3.13 26.12 -4.54
N ALA A 288 2.76 25.33 -3.53
CA ALA A 288 3.16 25.57 -2.14
C ALA A 288 4.68 25.42 -1.95
N LEU A 289 5.31 24.44 -2.61
CA LEU A 289 6.76 24.23 -2.57
C LEU A 289 7.53 25.37 -3.23
N VAL A 290 7.10 25.84 -4.39
CA VAL A 290 7.68 27.02 -5.06
C VAL A 290 7.51 28.29 -4.21
N ALA A 291 6.35 28.45 -3.56
CA ALA A 291 6.07 29.60 -2.71
C ALA A 291 6.90 29.59 -1.41
N VAL A 292 7.17 28.43 -0.81
CA VAL A 292 8.07 28.34 0.36
C VAL A 292 9.52 28.65 -0.04
N GLY A 293 9.93 28.26 -1.26
CA GLY A 293 11.17 28.69 -1.91
C GLY A 293 11.41 30.20 -1.90
N GLN A 294 10.35 30.98 -2.10
CA GLN A 294 10.40 32.43 -2.25
C GLN A 294 10.27 33.20 -0.92
N ILE A 295 9.68 32.57 0.11
CA ILE A 295 9.42 33.25 1.40
C ILE A 295 10.61 33.12 2.35
N ASP A 296 11.28 31.97 2.35
CA ASP A 296 12.43 31.72 3.21
C ASP A 296 13.37 30.72 2.52
N SER A 297 14.39 31.27 1.86
CA SER A 297 15.38 30.49 1.11
C SER A 297 16.17 29.54 2.00
N GLN A 298 16.32 29.84 3.29
CA GLN A 298 16.99 28.93 4.24
C GLN A 298 16.09 27.77 4.63
N THR A 299 14.78 27.99 4.81
CA THR A 299 13.82 26.91 5.04
C THR A 299 13.63 26.07 3.78
N ALA A 300 13.59 26.68 2.60
CA ALA A 300 13.54 25.97 1.32
C ALA A 300 14.76 25.08 1.06
N ALA A 301 15.96 25.56 1.42
CA ALA A 301 17.19 24.77 1.35
C ALA A 301 17.21 23.58 2.33
N ARG A 302 16.33 23.58 3.35
CA ARG A 302 16.14 22.49 4.32
C ARG A 302 14.98 21.55 3.97
N ILE A 303 14.07 21.95 3.07
CA ILE A 303 12.94 21.10 2.66
C ILE A 303 13.43 20.06 1.66
N VAL A 304 13.63 18.85 2.20
CA VAL A 304 13.87 17.65 1.41
C VAL A 304 12.53 17.08 0.99
N THR A 305 12.25 17.07 -0.32
CA THR A 305 11.05 16.41 -0.85
C THR A 305 11.35 14.96 -1.18
N VAL A 306 10.52 14.06 -0.66
CA VAL A 306 10.54 12.63 -1.02
C VAL A 306 9.54 12.44 -2.14
N ARG A 307 10.03 12.11 -3.32
CA ARG A 307 9.21 11.69 -4.46
C ARG A 307 9.59 10.25 -4.76
N ASP A 308 8.60 9.35 -4.73
CA ASP A 308 8.69 7.90 -5.00
C ASP A 308 10.04 7.23 -4.69
N ASP A 309 10.05 6.43 -3.62
CA ASP A 309 11.10 5.46 -3.27
C ASP A 309 12.57 5.94 -3.39
N ARG A 310 12.96 6.77 -2.42
CA ARG A 310 14.35 7.01 -1.94
C ARG A 310 15.21 7.99 -2.75
N GLN A 311 14.62 8.86 -3.57
CA GLN A 311 15.35 9.95 -4.18
C GLN A 311 15.09 11.26 -3.43
N PHE A 312 16.15 11.79 -2.82
CA PHE A 312 16.14 13.11 -2.19
C PHE A 312 16.65 14.14 -3.20
N PHE A 313 15.94 15.24 -3.32
CA PHE A 313 16.34 16.33 -4.20
C PHE A 313 16.66 17.57 -3.37
N ARG A 314 17.70 18.29 -3.76
CA ARG A 314 18.02 19.62 -3.25
C ARG A 314 17.56 20.67 -4.26
N PHE A 315 16.96 21.73 -3.77
CA PHE A 315 16.72 22.93 -4.56
C PHE A 315 17.92 23.87 -4.39
N ASN A 316 18.56 24.21 -5.50
CA ASN A 316 19.62 25.20 -5.53
C ASN A 316 19.03 26.62 -5.49
N ALA A 317 19.85 27.61 -5.14
CA ALA A 317 19.42 29.01 -5.02
C ALA A 317 18.93 29.63 -6.34
N ASP A 318 19.33 29.05 -7.47
CA ASP A 318 18.89 29.41 -8.83
C ASP A 318 17.55 28.76 -9.24
N GLY A 319 16.93 27.98 -8.34
CA GLY A 319 15.69 27.25 -8.61
C GLY A 319 15.88 25.92 -9.32
N SER A 320 17.12 25.53 -9.67
CA SER A 320 17.40 24.22 -10.26
C SER A 320 17.26 23.10 -9.22
N ILE A 321 16.82 21.93 -9.68
CA ILE A 321 16.68 20.73 -8.84
C ILE A 321 17.89 19.84 -9.08
N SER A 322 18.69 19.61 -8.04
CA SER A 322 19.82 18.68 -8.08
C SER A 322 19.54 17.44 -7.23
N PRO A 323 19.77 16.22 -7.73
CA PRO A 323 19.64 15.03 -6.89
C PRO A 323 20.69 15.09 -5.77
N LEU A 324 20.23 15.02 -4.51
CA LEU A 324 21.12 14.80 -3.38
C LEU A 324 21.64 13.36 -3.54
N ALA A 325 22.97 13.22 -3.66
CA ALA A 325 23.63 11.94 -3.88
C ALA A 325 22.98 10.83 -3.02
N ARG A 326 22.73 9.65 -3.63
CA ARG A 326 22.02 8.53 -3.00
C ARG A 326 22.53 8.31 -1.57
N LEU A 327 21.73 8.69 -0.58
CA LEU A 327 22.01 8.36 0.81
C LEU A 327 21.88 6.84 0.95
N ASN A 328 23.00 6.13 0.90
CA ASN A 328 23.08 4.75 1.35
C ASN A 328 22.92 4.76 2.87
N PHE A 329 21.68 4.64 3.35
CA PHE A 329 21.46 4.31 4.74
C PHE A 329 22.07 2.93 5.00
N SER A 330 23.13 2.88 5.81
CA SER A 330 23.58 1.62 6.38
C SER A 330 22.38 0.99 7.10
N PRO A 331 22.05 -0.29 6.87
CA PRO A 331 20.89 -0.91 7.50
C PRO A 331 21.01 -0.78 9.02
N SER A 332 20.00 -0.15 9.61
CA SER A 332 19.83 0.00 11.05
C SER A 332 19.67 -1.37 11.71
N SER A 333 20.81 -1.98 12.08
CA SER A 333 20.87 -3.15 12.93
C SER A 333 21.95 -2.99 14.00
N GLN A 334 22.06 -1.82 14.63
CA GLN A 334 22.83 -1.62 15.88
C GLN A 334 22.23 -0.47 16.70
N LEU A 335 21.03 -0.70 17.23
CA LEU A 335 20.57 -0.05 18.47
C LEU A 335 19.81 -1.13 19.25
N ARG A 336 20.58 -1.89 20.02
CA ARG A 336 20.16 -2.67 21.19
C ARG A 336 21.22 -2.53 22.25
#